data_AF-A0A7Y2Y7V8-F1
#
_entry.id   AF-A0A7Y2Y7V8-F1
#
_cell.length_a   1.000
_cell.length_b   1.000
_cell.length_c   1.000
_cell.angle_alpha   90.00
_cell.angle_beta   90.00
_cell.angle_gamma   90.00
#
_symmetry.space_group_name_H-M   'P 1'
#
loop_
_entity.id
_entity.type
_entity.pdbx_description
1 polymer ?
#
loop_
_entity_poly.entity_id
_entity_poly.type
_entity_poly.pdbx_seq_one_letter_code
_entity_poly.pdbx_strand_id
1 'polypeptide(L)'
;NEMWDAELYLRLYEPTKSLPYQYRALELIQEIKNSARIYVHRIGFDPPPIKEDKRLTGKLDDIVNYRKSLNIEMEDPYQFIKKALLRIEEILSEGKSISQENKMIFEEAGNELALEAINSPGKYLKALQFLKRLSEGKQLSDESLKEVQKGLFLAIPDSDPNPYKEISTMDEIDRLLLKELSIHE
;
A
#
# COMPACT_ATOMS: atom_id res chain seq x y z
N ASN A 1 -19.69 -1.30 -51.19
CA ASN A 1 -20.59 -2.47 -51.10
C ASN A 1 -19.90 -3.82 -51.21
N GLU A 2 -18.71 -3.93 -51.82
CA GLU A 2 -17.99 -5.20 -52.00
C GLU A 2 -17.87 -6.08 -50.73
N MET A 3 -17.56 -5.51 -49.56
CA MET A 3 -17.50 -6.29 -48.32
C MET A 3 -18.84 -6.84 -47.85
N TRP A 4 -19.93 -6.07 -48.01
CA TRP A 4 -21.26 -6.46 -47.58
C TRP A 4 -21.86 -7.51 -48.52
N ASP A 5 -21.58 -7.38 -49.82
CA ASP A 5 -21.94 -8.38 -50.83
C ASP A 5 -21.19 -9.70 -50.58
N ALA A 6 -19.90 -9.64 -50.22
CA ALA A 6 -19.15 -10.83 -49.82
C ALA A 6 -19.77 -11.52 -48.58
N GLU A 7 -20.18 -10.75 -47.57
CA GLU A 7 -20.82 -11.28 -46.37
C GLU A 7 -22.17 -11.95 -46.66
N LEU A 8 -22.98 -11.36 -47.54
CA LEU A 8 -24.27 -11.93 -47.96
C LEU A 8 -24.10 -13.36 -48.51
N TYR A 9 -23.18 -13.54 -49.45
CA TYR A 9 -22.92 -14.86 -50.05
C TYR A 9 -22.32 -15.86 -49.05
N LEU A 10 -21.51 -15.39 -48.10
CA LEU A 10 -21.02 -16.25 -47.01
C LEU A 10 -22.16 -16.72 -46.10
N ARG A 11 -23.12 -15.86 -45.77
CA ARG A 11 -24.32 -16.23 -44.98
C ARG A 11 -25.24 -17.18 -45.72
N LEU A 12 -25.28 -17.11 -47.05
CA LEU A 12 -26.01 -18.04 -47.92
C LEU A 12 -25.27 -19.37 -48.14
N TYR A 13 -24.14 -19.60 -47.48
CA TYR A 13 -23.30 -20.80 -47.64
C TYR A 13 -22.77 -20.99 -49.07
N GLU A 14 -22.55 -19.89 -49.81
CA GLU A 14 -21.99 -19.91 -51.17
C GLU A 14 -20.60 -19.23 -51.21
N PRO A 15 -19.56 -19.84 -50.60
CA PRO A 15 -18.25 -19.20 -50.43
C PRO A 15 -17.51 -18.95 -51.75
N THR A 16 -17.71 -19.79 -52.77
CA THR A 16 -17.07 -19.61 -54.08
C THR A 16 -17.57 -18.35 -54.79
N LYS A 17 -18.85 -17.99 -54.59
CA LYS A 17 -19.44 -16.78 -55.17
C LYS A 17 -19.03 -15.50 -54.44
N SER A 18 -18.60 -15.58 -53.18
CA SER A 18 -18.15 -14.41 -52.41
C SER A 18 -16.71 -13.98 -52.74
N LEU A 19 -15.85 -14.91 -53.18
CA LEU A 19 -14.45 -14.66 -53.53
C LEU A 19 -14.19 -13.41 -54.41
N PRO A 20 -14.88 -13.19 -55.55
CA PRO A 20 -14.62 -12.03 -56.40
C PRO A 20 -14.89 -10.69 -55.72
N TYR A 21 -15.82 -10.65 -54.76
CA TYR A 21 -16.12 -9.45 -53.98
C TYR A 21 -15.07 -9.22 -52.88
N GLN A 22 -14.57 -10.30 -52.27
CA GLN A 22 -13.49 -10.23 -51.29
C GLN A 22 -12.19 -9.68 -51.91
N TYR A 23 -11.82 -10.14 -53.11
CA TYR A 23 -10.62 -9.65 -53.80
C TYR A 23 -10.73 -8.17 -54.17
N ARG A 24 -11.90 -7.74 -54.67
CA ARG A 24 -12.16 -6.32 -54.95
C ARG A 24 -12.11 -5.46 -53.70
N ALA A 25 -12.68 -5.93 -52.59
CA ALA A 25 -12.57 -5.24 -51.31
C ALA A 25 -11.12 -5.12 -50.83
N LEU A 26 -10.31 -6.17 -50.99
CA LEU A 26 -8.89 -6.16 -50.64
C LEU A 26 -8.11 -5.14 -51.47
N GLU A 27 -8.36 -5.07 -52.77
CA GLU A 27 -7.73 -4.11 -53.68
C GLU A 27 -8.03 -2.66 -53.27
N LEU A 28 -9.31 -2.35 -53.00
CA LEU A 28 -9.73 -1.03 -52.53
C LEU A 28 -9.06 -0.64 -51.20
N ILE A 29 -8.91 -1.57 -50.26
CA ILE A 29 -8.19 -1.32 -49.00
C ILE A 29 -6.72 -1.01 -49.27
N GLN A 30 -6.08 -1.73 -50.19
CA GLN A 30 -4.67 -1.52 -50.51
C GLN A 30 -4.46 -0.16 -51.18
N GLU A 31 -5.36 0.25 -52.07
CA GLU A 31 -5.33 1.57 -52.70
C GLU A 31 -5.46 2.69 -51.67
N ILE A 32 -6.41 2.58 -50.72
CA ILE A 32 -6.57 3.54 -49.61
C ILE A 32 -5.32 3.58 -48.73
N LYS A 33 -4.73 2.43 -48.41
CA LYS A 33 -3.48 2.38 -47.61
C LYS A 33 -2.32 3.06 -48.34
N ASN A 34 -2.22 2.88 -49.65
CA ASN A 34 -1.17 3.49 -50.44
C ASN A 34 -1.38 5.00 -50.61
N SER A 35 -2.62 5.45 -50.84
CA SER A 35 -2.96 6.88 -50.93
C SER A 35 -2.76 7.59 -49.60
N ALA A 36 -3.16 6.97 -48.48
CA ALA A 36 -2.89 7.47 -47.15
C ALA A 36 -1.39 7.55 -46.86
N ARG A 37 -0.60 6.56 -47.29
CA ARG A 37 0.87 6.59 -47.14
C ARG A 37 1.51 7.79 -47.85
N ILE A 38 1.02 8.16 -49.04
CA ILE A 38 1.48 9.35 -49.76
C ILE A 38 1.13 10.64 -48.97
N TYR A 39 0.00 10.65 -48.27
CA TYR A 39 -0.52 11.83 -47.56
C TYR A 39 -0.07 11.98 -46.11
N VAL A 40 0.50 10.95 -45.49
CA VAL A 40 1.17 11.08 -44.19
C VAL A 40 2.49 11.81 -44.43
N HIS A 41 2.46 13.14 -44.32
CA HIS A 41 3.66 13.92 -44.06
C HIS A 41 4.39 13.25 -42.90
N ARG A 42 5.71 13.05 -43.02
CA ARG A 42 6.56 12.61 -41.92
C ARG A 42 6.39 13.64 -40.78
N ILE A 43 5.44 13.40 -39.89
CA ILE A 43 5.34 14.02 -38.57
C ILE A 43 6.43 13.41 -37.68
N GLY A 44 7.65 13.43 -38.18
CA GLY A 44 8.86 13.22 -37.41
C GLY A 44 9.42 14.61 -37.16
N PHE A 45 9.40 15.03 -35.91
CA PHE A 45 10.24 16.15 -35.50
C PHE A 45 11.68 15.72 -35.75
N ASP A 46 12.33 16.31 -36.75
CA ASP A 46 13.77 16.17 -36.99
C ASP A 46 14.45 17.36 -36.29
N PRO A 47 14.84 17.21 -35.01
CA PRO A 47 15.45 18.31 -34.30
C PRO A 47 16.72 18.74 -35.03
N PRO A 48 16.97 20.05 -35.12
CA PRO A 48 18.26 20.52 -35.60
C PRO A 48 19.38 19.89 -34.76
N PRO A 49 20.53 19.55 -35.37
CA PRO A 49 21.64 18.93 -34.65
C PRO A 49 22.06 19.81 -33.48
N ILE A 50 22.23 19.19 -32.32
CA ILE A 50 22.66 19.87 -31.10
C ILE A 50 24.09 20.35 -31.31
N LYS A 51 24.39 21.60 -30.92
CA LYS A 51 25.76 22.11 -30.90
C LYS A 51 26.48 21.53 -29.69
N GLU A 52 27.41 20.60 -29.92
CA GLU A 52 28.21 19.96 -28.86
C GLU A 52 28.94 20.98 -27.97
N ASP A 53 29.39 22.10 -28.54
CA ASP A 53 30.07 23.18 -27.80
C ASP A 53 29.22 23.82 -26.70
N LYS A 54 27.90 23.67 -26.78
CA LYS A 54 26.94 24.23 -25.80
C LYS A 54 26.37 23.16 -24.87
N ARG A 55 26.78 21.90 -25.03
CA ARG A 55 26.30 20.79 -24.21
C ARG A 55 26.88 20.96 -22.80
N LEU A 56 26.02 21.00 -21.78
CA LEU A 56 26.40 21.13 -20.37
C LEU A 56 27.10 22.44 -19.98
N THR A 57 27.09 23.47 -20.83
CA THR A 57 27.71 24.78 -20.52
C THR A 57 26.73 25.78 -19.87
N GLY A 58 25.61 25.29 -19.31
CA GLY A 58 24.62 26.13 -18.66
C GLY A 58 25.18 26.77 -17.38
N LYS A 59 24.92 28.06 -17.17
CA LYS A 59 25.19 28.71 -15.89
C LYS A 59 24.13 28.26 -14.89
N LEU A 60 24.57 27.73 -13.74
CA LEU A 60 23.69 27.26 -12.67
C LEU A 60 23.65 28.25 -11.49
N ASP A 61 24.23 29.44 -11.64
CA ASP A 61 24.45 30.41 -10.55
C ASP A 61 23.13 30.82 -9.85
N ASP A 62 22.01 30.84 -10.58
CA ASP A 62 20.69 31.21 -10.05
C ASP A 62 19.85 30.01 -9.56
N ILE A 63 20.39 28.78 -9.63
CA ILE A 63 19.65 27.55 -9.28
C ILE A 63 19.88 27.21 -7.81
N VAL A 64 18.89 27.53 -6.98
CA VAL A 64 18.89 27.16 -5.57
C VAL A 64 18.43 25.70 -5.43
N ASN A 65 19.29 24.85 -4.84
CA ASN A 65 18.93 23.48 -4.49
C ASN A 65 17.84 23.47 -3.40
N TYR A 66 16.57 23.31 -3.81
CA TYR A 66 15.46 23.18 -2.89
C TYR A 66 15.27 21.72 -2.50
N ARG A 67 15.67 21.37 -1.27
CA ARG A 67 15.37 20.06 -0.67
C ARG A 67 14.22 20.22 0.32
N LYS A 68 13.06 19.68 -0.03
CA LYS A 68 11.89 19.66 0.87
C LYS A 68 11.92 18.37 1.70
N SER A 69 12.23 18.48 2.99
CA SER A 69 11.92 17.42 3.96
C SER A 69 10.46 17.57 4.37
N LEU A 70 9.64 16.60 3.99
CA LEU A 70 8.27 16.49 4.50
C LEU A 70 8.30 15.60 5.73
N ASN A 71 8.10 16.18 6.91
CA ASN A 71 7.67 15.41 8.07
C ASN A 71 6.18 15.15 7.86
N ILE A 72 5.85 13.95 7.40
CA ILE A 72 4.47 13.49 7.35
C ILE A 72 4.20 12.97 8.75
N GLU A 73 3.49 13.76 9.56
CA GLU A 73 2.87 13.25 10.78
C GLU A 73 1.79 12.27 10.33
N MET A 74 2.12 10.99 10.25
CA MET A 74 1.11 9.95 10.11
C MET A 74 0.42 9.84 11.47
N GLU A 75 -0.86 10.22 11.53
CA GLU A 75 -1.68 9.94 12.71
C GLU A 75 -1.71 8.42 12.90
N ASP A 76 -1.19 7.97 14.05
CA ASP A 76 -1.20 6.57 14.43
C ASP A 76 -2.63 6.18 14.84
N PRO A 77 -3.34 5.34 14.06
CA PRO A 77 -4.74 5.01 14.33
C PRO A 77 -4.95 4.21 15.62
N TYR A 78 -3.87 3.77 16.27
CA TYR A 78 -3.88 2.98 17.50
C TYR A 78 -3.17 3.69 18.66
N GLN A 79 -3.04 5.03 18.59
CA GLN A 79 -2.33 5.81 19.60
C GLN A 79 -2.93 5.62 21.00
N PHE A 80 -4.26 5.63 21.13
CA PHE A 80 -4.91 5.50 22.42
C PHE A 80 -4.93 4.05 22.93
N ILE A 81 -5.05 3.06 22.06
CA ILE A 81 -4.89 1.63 22.42
C ILE A 81 -3.52 1.37 23.02
N LYS A 82 -2.43 1.90 22.42
CA LYS A 82 -1.07 1.77 22.97
C LYS A 82 -0.93 2.43 24.34
N LYS A 83 -1.48 3.64 24.51
CA LYS A 83 -1.49 4.34 25.81
C LYS A 83 -2.29 3.55 26.84
N ALA A 84 -3.45 3.01 26.48
CA ALA A 84 -4.29 2.22 27.37
C ALA A 84 -3.59 0.93 27.82
N LEU A 85 -2.86 0.27 26.93
CA LEU A 85 -2.06 -0.92 27.25
C LEU A 85 -1.01 -0.63 28.33
N LEU A 86 -0.23 0.45 28.15
CA LEU A 86 0.77 0.90 29.12
C LEU A 86 0.12 1.18 30.49
N ARG A 87 -1.02 1.87 30.52
CA ARG A 87 -1.73 2.17 31.76
C ARG A 87 -2.26 0.92 32.45
N ILE A 88 -2.77 -0.06 31.71
CA ILE A 88 -3.23 -1.34 32.27
C ILE A 88 -2.05 -2.11 32.88
N GLU A 89 -0.87 -2.09 32.25
CA GLU A 89 0.35 -2.69 32.81
C GLU A 89 0.84 -1.99 34.08
N GLU A 90 0.80 -0.65 34.13
CA GLU A 90 1.11 0.12 35.34
C GLU A 90 0.16 -0.23 36.49
N ILE A 91 -1.14 -0.39 36.21
CA ILE A 91 -2.14 -0.77 37.21
C ILE A 91 -1.89 -2.19 37.73
N LEU A 92 -1.59 -3.13 36.84
CA LEU A 92 -1.27 -4.52 37.20
C LEU A 92 0.04 -4.65 37.99
N SER A 93 1.03 -3.81 37.71
CA SER A 93 2.36 -3.90 38.32
C SER A 93 2.48 -3.15 39.64
N GLU A 94 1.86 -1.97 39.75
CA GLU A 94 2.04 -1.06 40.88
C GLU A 94 0.78 -0.89 41.74
N GLY A 95 -0.35 -1.48 41.35
CA GLY A 95 -1.62 -1.38 42.09
C GLY A 95 -2.19 0.04 42.15
N LYS A 96 -1.82 0.90 41.18
CA LYS A 96 -2.27 2.30 41.13
C LYS A 96 -3.76 2.39 40.78
N SER A 97 -4.47 3.29 41.46
CA SER A 97 -5.89 3.55 41.22
C SER A 97 -6.12 4.29 39.89
N ILE A 98 -7.28 4.06 39.28
CA ILE A 98 -7.69 4.67 38.00
C ILE A 98 -7.85 6.19 38.20
N SER A 99 -6.91 6.97 37.66
CA SER A 99 -6.99 8.44 37.59
C SER A 99 -8.06 8.91 36.60
N GLN A 100 -8.52 10.16 36.73
CA GLN A 100 -9.44 10.77 35.74
C GLN A 100 -8.83 10.79 34.32
N GLU A 101 -7.52 10.99 34.21
CA GLU A 101 -6.81 10.93 32.93
C GLU A 101 -6.85 9.53 32.30
N ASN A 102 -6.78 8.48 33.13
CA ASN A 102 -6.87 7.10 32.66
C ASN A 102 -8.26 6.81 32.08
N LYS A 103 -9.33 7.38 32.67
CA LYS A 103 -10.70 7.21 32.15
C LYS A 103 -10.85 7.75 30.74
N MET A 104 -10.29 8.92 30.46
CA MET A 104 -10.28 9.52 29.12
C MET A 104 -9.52 8.64 28.13
N ILE A 105 -8.33 8.15 28.51
CA ILE A 105 -7.53 7.26 27.66
C ILE A 105 -8.30 5.96 27.34
N PHE A 106 -8.99 5.40 28.33
CA PHE A 106 -9.82 4.21 28.12
C PHE A 106 -11.04 4.50 27.25
N GLU A 107 -11.68 5.65 27.38
CA GLU A 107 -12.79 6.00 26.50
C GLU A 107 -12.34 6.12 25.03
N GLU A 108 -11.23 6.81 24.77
CA GLU A 108 -10.69 6.95 23.41
C GLU A 108 -10.16 5.64 22.83
N ALA A 109 -9.47 4.83 23.65
CA ALA A 109 -9.05 3.49 23.23
C ALA A 109 -10.26 2.57 22.92
N GLY A 110 -11.37 2.77 23.64
CA GLY A 110 -12.64 2.10 23.36
C GLY A 110 -13.23 2.52 22.01
N ASN A 111 -13.12 3.79 21.64
CA ASN A 111 -13.55 4.30 20.33
C ASN A 111 -12.68 3.74 19.20
N GLU A 112 -11.35 3.72 19.36
CA GLU A 112 -10.42 3.11 18.40
C GLU A 112 -10.73 1.61 18.23
N LEU A 113 -10.90 0.87 19.34
CA LEU A 113 -11.20 -0.56 19.30
C LEU A 113 -12.61 -0.85 18.77
N ALA A 114 -13.56 0.09 18.90
CA ALA A 114 -14.89 -0.05 18.32
C ALA A 114 -14.85 -0.09 16.79
N LEU A 115 -13.95 0.67 16.16
CA LEU A 115 -13.75 0.65 14.71
C LEU A 115 -13.30 -0.74 14.24
N GLU A 116 -12.38 -1.37 14.97
CA GLU A 116 -11.95 -2.75 14.68
C GLU A 116 -13.00 -3.80 15.03
N ALA A 117 -13.81 -3.55 16.06
CA ALA A 117 -14.91 -4.42 16.46
C ALA A 117 -16.04 -4.47 15.41
N ILE A 118 -16.21 -3.42 14.59
CA ILE A 118 -17.15 -3.46 13.46
C ILE A 118 -16.72 -4.53 12.44
N ASN A 119 -15.42 -4.64 12.18
CA ASN A 119 -14.86 -5.62 11.24
C ASN A 119 -14.78 -7.03 11.85
N SER A 120 -14.62 -7.14 13.16
CA SER A 120 -14.45 -8.41 13.88
C SER A 120 -15.13 -8.44 15.25
N PRO A 121 -16.48 -8.49 15.29
CA PRO A 121 -17.24 -8.35 16.53
C PRO A 121 -16.98 -9.48 17.53
N GLY A 122 -16.78 -10.71 17.05
CA GLY A 122 -16.58 -11.88 17.92
C GLY A 122 -15.28 -11.85 18.75
N LYS A 123 -14.25 -11.12 18.30
CA LYS A 123 -12.94 -11.08 18.97
C LYS A 123 -12.85 -9.95 19.99
N TYR A 124 -13.43 -8.79 19.70
CA TYR A 124 -13.18 -7.55 20.44
C TYR A 124 -14.30 -7.14 21.40
N LEU A 125 -15.49 -7.75 21.32
CA LEU A 125 -16.66 -7.32 22.12
C LEU A 125 -16.45 -7.48 23.63
N LYS A 126 -15.81 -8.56 24.09
CA LYS A 126 -15.49 -8.76 25.51
C LYS A 126 -14.49 -7.71 26.01
N ALA A 127 -13.43 -7.47 25.23
CA ALA A 127 -12.44 -6.45 25.55
C ALA A 127 -13.10 -5.06 25.65
N LEU A 128 -13.96 -4.71 24.69
CA LEU A 128 -14.70 -3.45 24.68
C LEU A 128 -15.63 -3.28 25.89
N GLN A 129 -16.30 -4.36 26.31
CA GLN A 129 -17.16 -4.33 27.50
C GLN A 129 -16.36 -4.05 28.78
N PHE A 130 -15.19 -4.67 28.93
CA PHE A 130 -14.32 -4.44 30.08
C PHE A 130 -13.69 -3.05 30.03
N LEU A 131 -13.30 -2.58 28.85
CA LEU A 131 -12.74 -1.26 28.63
C LEU A 131 -13.76 -0.15 28.95
N LYS A 132 -15.03 -0.36 28.60
CA LYS A 132 -16.14 0.53 29.00
C LYS A 132 -16.36 0.54 30.52
N ARG A 133 -16.20 -0.60 31.20
CA ARG A 133 -16.29 -0.66 32.67
C ARG A 133 -15.14 0.10 33.34
N LEU A 134 -13.95 0.06 32.74
CA LEU A 134 -12.78 0.83 33.20
C LEU A 134 -12.99 2.33 33.03
N SER A 135 -13.55 2.76 31.90
CA SER A 135 -13.86 4.18 31.68
C SER A 135 -14.92 4.70 32.67
N GLU A 136 -15.89 3.86 33.05
CA GLU A 136 -16.87 4.15 34.11
C GLU A 136 -16.28 4.17 35.54
N GLY A 137 -15.02 3.78 35.71
CA GLY A 137 -14.32 3.76 37.00
C GLY A 137 -14.66 2.56 37.89
N LYS A 138 -15.16 1.46 37.32
CA LYS A 138 -15.34 0.19 38.05
C LYS A 138 -13.99 -0.53 38.13
N GLN A 139 -13.63 -1.00 39.32
CA GLN A 139 -12.45 -1.87 39.47
C GLN A 139 -12.75 -3.23 38.85
N LEU A 140 -11.83 -3.72 38.02
CA LEU A 140 -11.86 -5.05 37.43
C LEU A 140 -10.90 -5.97 38.19
N SER A 141 -11.13 -7.28 38.11
CA SER A 141 -10.16 -8.26 38.58
C SER A 141 -8.93 -8.29 37.66
N ASP A 142 -7.79 -8.73 38.21
CA ASP A 142 -6.54 -8.88 37.46
C ASP A 142 -6.68 -9.79 36.24
N GLU A 143 -7.56 -10.79 36.32
CA GLU A 143 -7.88 -11.70 35.21
C GLU A 143 -8.64 -10.99 34.08
N SER A 144 -9.60 -10.12 34.41
CA SER A 144 -10.30 -9.30 33.41
C SER A 144 -9.40 -8.25 32.78
N LEU A 145 -8.46 -7.68 33.53
CA LEU A 145 -7.46 -6.74 32.98
C LEU A 145 -6.53 -7.41 31.96
N LYS A 146 -6.09 -8.65 32.23
CA LYS A 146 -5.31 -9.46 31.27
C LYS A 146 -6.11 -9.79 30.01
N GLU A 147 -7.42 -10.05 30.13
CA GLU A 147 -8.28 -10.29 28.97
C GLU A 147 -8.42 -9.02 28.10
N VAL A 148 -8.52 -7.84 28.72
CA VAL A 148 -8.49 -6.55 28.01
C VAL A 148 -7.16 -6.34 27.31
N GLN A 149 -6.05 -6.56 28.01
CA GLN A 149 -4.69 -6.41 27.46
C GLN A 149 -4.50 -7.27 26.21
N LYS A 150 -4.92 -8.55 26.27
CA LYS A 150 -4.86 -9.46 25.14
C LYS A 150 -5.74 -9.00 23.98
N GLY A 151 -6.95 -8.50 24.27
CA GLY A 151 -7.86 -7.97 23.27
C GLY A 151 -7.33 -6.72 22.57
N LEU A 152 -6.72 -5.81 23.31
CA LEU A 152 -6.07 -4.60 22.79
C LEU A 152 -4.82 -4.94 21.96
N PHE A 153 -4.01 -5.90 22.43
CA PHE A 153 -2.83 -6.35 21.70
C PHE A 153 -3.19 -6.99 20.35
N LEU A 154 -4.25 -7.80 20.31
CA LEU A 154 -4.75 -8.41 19.07
C LEU A 154 -5.30 -7.39 18.06
N ALA A 155 -5.71 -6.20 18.52
CA ALA A 155 -6.26 -5.15 17.67
C ALA A 155 -5.18 -4.32 16.97
N ILE A 156 -3.95 -4.30 17.48
CA ILE A 156 -2.82 -3.61 16.86
C ILE A 156 -2.21 -4.54 15.80
N PRO A 157 -2.12 -4.14 14.52
CA PRO A 157 -1.41 -4.93 13.51
C PRO A 157 0.08 -5.01 13.84
N ASP A 158 0.72 -6.13 13.49
CA ASP A 158 2.17 -6.25 13.56
C ASP A 158 2.81 -5.07 12.81
N SER A 159 3.79 -4.40 13.43
CA SER A 159 4.45 -3.26 12.80
C SER A 159 4.91 -3.63 11.40
N ASP A 160 4.42 -2.88 10.40
CA ASP A 160 4.87 -3.02 9.02
C ASP A 160 6.40 -3.03 8.99
N PRO A 161 7.03 -3.89 8.17
CA PRO A 161 8.46 -3.94 8.04
C PRO A 161 8.96 -2.57 7.57
N ASN A 162 9.45 -1.78 8.52
CA ASN A 162 10.05 -0.50 8.24
C ASN A 162 11.30 -0.78 7.39
N PRO A 163 11.44 -0.22 6.17
CA PRO A 163 12.58 -0.48 5.29
C PRO A 163 13.91 0.13 5.82
N TYR A 164 13.98 0.46 7.11
CA TYR A 164 15.25 0.65 7.77
C TYR A 164 15.99 -0.68 7.80
N LYS A 165 17.27 -0.61 7.41
CA LYS A 165 18.22 -1.71 7.49
C LYS A 165 18.11 -2.32 8.89
N GLU A 166 17.55 -3.53 9.00
CA GLU A 166 17.66 -4.33 10.21
C GLU A 166 19.15 -4.35 10.54
N ILE A 167 19.52 -3.74 11.66
CA ILE A 167 20.84 -3.91 12.24
C ILE A 167 20.81 -5.34 12.78
N SER A 168 20.99 -6.32 11.89
CA SER A 168 21.26 -7.69 12.30
C SER A 168 22.50 -7.62 13.16
N THR A 169 22.34 -7.86 14.45
CA THR A 169 23.42 -7.85 15.43
C THR A 169 24.37 -9.04 15.26
N MET A 170 24.07 -9.93 14.31
CA MET A 170 24.91 -11.05 13.91
C MET A 170 25.03 -11.05 12.40
N ASP A 171 26.21 -10.67 11.91
CA ASP A 171 26.58 -10.88 10.51
C ASP A 171 26.86 -12.37 10.26
N GLU A 172 26.91 -12.80 9.00
CA GLU A 172 27.22 -14.19 8.63
C GLU A 172 28.59 -14.63 9.19
N ILE A 173 29.52 -13.67 9.30
CA ILE A 173 30.85 -13.86 9.89
C ILE A 173 30.76 -14.17 11.39
N ASP A 174 29.90 -13.48 12.15
CA ASP A 174 29.74 -13.71 13.58
C ASP A 174 29.19 -15.12 13.87
N ARG A 175 28.32 -15.62 12.98
CA ARG A 175 27.79 -16.99 13.06
C ARG A 175 28.87 -18.03 12.78
N LEU A 176 29.73 -17.79 11.79
CA LEU A 176 30.85 -18.68 11.49
C LEU A 176 31.88 -18.69 12.62
N LEU A 177 32.16 -17.53 13.22
CA LEU A 177 33.05 -17.41 14.38
C LEU A 177 32.52 -18.20 15.58
N LEU A 178 31.24 -18.03 15.93
CA LEU A 178 30.62 -18.76 17.04
C LEU A 178 30.59 -20.27 16.80
N LYS A 179 30.37 -20.68 15.55
CA LYS A 179 30.41 -22.09 15.16
C LYS A 179 31.80 -22.68 15.39
N GLU A 180 32.86 -21.98 14.98
CA GLU A 180 34.23 -22.42 15.23
C GLU A 180 34.60 -22.44 16.72
N LEU A 181 34.17 -21.42 17.48
CA LEU A 181 34.38 -21.39 18.93
C LEU A 181 33.68 -22.56 19.65
N SER A 182 32.46 -22.93 19.23
CA SER A 182 31.73 -24.06 19.80
C SER A 182 32.30 -25.44 19.45
N ILE A 183 33.16 -25.53 18.44
CA ILE A 183 33.83 -26.78 18.03
C ILE A 183 35.09 -27.04 18.87
N HIS A 184 35.64 -25.98 19.47
CA HIS A 184 36.90 -26.02 20.22
C HIS A 184 36.73 -25.95 21.75
N GLU A 185 35.49 -26.13 22.25
CA GLU A 185 35.16 -26.48 23.64
C GLU A 185 34.94 -28.00 23.80
#